data_AF-A0A061NJU2-F1
#
_entry.id   AF-A0A061NJU2-F1
#
_cell.length_a   1.000
_cell.length_b   1.000
_cell.length_c   1.000
_cell.angle_alpha   90.00
_cell.angle_beta   90.00
_cell.angle_gamma   90.00
#
_symmetry.space_group_name_H-M   'P 1'
#
loop_
_entity.id
_entity.type
_entity.pdbx_description
1 polymer ?
#
loop_
_entity_poly.entity_id
_entity_poly.type
_entity_poly.pdbx_seq_one_letter_code
_entity_poly.pdbx_strand_id
1 'polypeptide(L)' 'MGIPNIGIPSLILILVIALLIFGPKKLPEIGGAFGKTLSEFKKSTKQMMDDEPDRKDIAEQPTTTETGKQHQS' A
#
# COMPACT_ATOMS: atom_id res chain seq x y z
N MET A 1 -14.96 35.26 10.69
CA MET A 1 -15.40 34.05 11.43
C MET A 1 -14.77 32.87 10.73
N GLY A 2 -13.63 32.37 11.23
CA GLY A 2 -12.84 31.34 10.54
C GLY A 2 -13.44 29.95 10.77
N ILE A 3 -13.42 29.11 9.74
CA ILE A 3 -13.77 27.69 9.89
C ILE A 3 -12.78 27.11 10.91
N PRO A 4 -13.25 26.48 12.00
CA PRO A 4 -12.35 25.81 12.92
C PRO A 4 -11.57 24.79 12.10
N ASN A 5 -10.25 24.81 12.19
CA ASN A 5 -9.41 23.84 11.50
C ASN A 5 -9.69 22.46 12.10
N ILE A 6 -10.70 21.78 11.57
CA ILE A 6 -11.03 20.38 11.83
C ILE A 6 -9.93 19.58 11.15
N GLY A 7 -8.77 19.57 11.80
CA GLY A 7 -7.58 18.91 11.32
C GLY A 7 -7.44 17.51 11.91
N ILE A 8 -6.24 16.98 11.70
CA ILE A 8 -5.76 15.73 12.28
C ILE A 8 -6.07 15.57 13.79
N PRO A 9 -6.04 16.62 14.65
CA PRO A 9 -6.37 16.47 16.07
C PRO A 9 -7.77 15.88 16.35
N SER A 10 -8.78 16.31 15.59
CA SER A 10 -10.16 15.81 15.77
C SER A 10 -10.28 14.34 15.36
N LEU A 11 -9.58 13.93 14.30
CA LEU A 11 -9.54 12.54 13.86
C LEU A 11 -8.87 11.65 14.92
N ILE A 12 -7.75 12.10 15.50
CA ILE A 12 -7.07 11.37 16.57
C ILE A 12 -7.98 11.18 17.78
N LEU A 13 -8.76 12.19 18.18
CA LEU A 13 -9.70 12.07 19.30
C LEU A 13 -10.75 10.98 19.05
N ILE A 14 -11.35 10.95 17.85
CA ILE A 14 -12.31 9.92 17.46
C ILE A 14 -11.64 8.54 17.45
N LEU A 15 -10.41 8.46 16.92
CA LEU A 15 -9.62 7.23 16.89
C LEU A 15 -9.37 6.71 18.31
N VAL A 16 -9.01 7.57 19.27
CA VAL A 16 -8.80 7.18 20.67
C VAL A 16 -10.08 6.59 21.27
N ILE A 17 -11.24 7.20 21.05
CA ILE A 17 -12.52 6.66 21.54
C ILE A 17 -12.82 5.30 20.90
N ALA A 18 -12.64 5.19 19.58
CA ALA A 18 -12.80 3.91 18.88
C ALA A 18 -11.81 2.85 19.40
N LEU A 19 -10.58 3.24 19.74
CA LEU A 19 -9.57 2.35 20.33
C LEU A 19 -9.91 1.91 21.75
N LEU A 20 -10.65 2.69 22.53
CA LEU A 20 -11.13 2.24 23.84
C LEU A 20 -12.21 1.17 23.70
N ILE A 21 -13.08 1.28 22.68
CA ILE A 21 -14.17 0.32 22.42
C ILE A 21 -13.62 -0.95 21.75
N PHE A 22 -12.83 -0.80 20.68
CA PHE A 22 -12.34 -1.91 19.87
C PHE A 22 -10.97 -2.45 20.33
N GLY A 23 -10.14 -1.63 20.98
CA GLY A 23 -8.78 -1.97 21.39
C GLY A 23 -7.72 -1.72 20.29
N PRO A 24 -6.49 -1.31 20.66
CA PRO A 24 -5.41 -1.00 19.71
C PRO A 24 -4.92 -2.20 18.90
N LYS A 25 -5.16 -3.43 19.38
CA LYS A 25 -4.81 -4.66 18.65
C LYS A 25 -5.78 -4.98 17.52
N LYS A 26 -7.03 -4.50 17.59
CA LYS A 26 -8.07 -4.84 16.60
C LYS A 26 -7.96 -4.04 15.31
N LEU A 27 -7.51 -2.79 15.35
CA LEU A 27 -7.26 -2.02 14.13
C LEU A 27 -6.23 -2.67 13.18
N PRO A 28 -5.02 -3.08 13.61
CA PRO A 28 -4.06 -3.74 12.72
C PRO A 28 -4.51 -5.14 12.29
N GLU A 29 -5.24 -5.87 13.15
CA GLU A 29 -5.81 -7.18 12.82
C GLU A 29 -6.83 -7.06 11.67
N ILE A 30 -7.79 -6.13 11.79
CA ILE A 30 -8.81 -5.86 10.76
C ILE A 30 -8.17 -5.24 9.52
N GLY A 31 -7.27 -4.27 9.69
CA GLY A 31 -6.56 -3.61 8.59
C GLY A 31 -5.69 -4.57 7.79
N GLY A 32 -5.05 -5.56 8.43
CA GLY A 32 -4.29 -6.61 7.74
C GLY A 32 -5.18 -7.51 6.89
N ALA A 33 -6.36 -7.90 7.40
CA ALA A 33 -7.32 -8.69 6.64
C ALA A 33 -7.92 -7.90 5.46
N PHE A 34 -8.44 -6.70 5.73
CA PHE A 34 -8.98 -5.80 4.69
C PHE A 34 -7.93 -5.41 3.65
N GLY A 35 -6.69 -5.17 4.08
CA GLY A 35 -5.59 -4.78 3.20
C GLY A 35 -5.23 -5.88 2.20
N LYS A 36 -5.25 -7.16 2.61
CA LYS A 36 -5.08 -8.30 1.69
C LYS A 36 -6.20 -8.34 0.66
N THR A 37 -7.45 -8.22 1.09
CA THR A 37 -8.61 -8.17 0.18
C THR A 37 -8.52 -7.01 -0.81
N LEU A 38 -8.16 -5.80 -0.33
CA LEU A 38 -8.01 -4.63 -1.20
C LEU A 38 -6.83 -4.75 -2.15
N SER A 39 -5.72 -5.38 -1.73
CA SER A 39 -4.56 -5.65 -2.58
C SER A 39 -4.91 -6.61 -3.72
N GLU A 40 -5.61 -7.69 -3.41
CA GLU A 40 -6.11 -8.64 -4.40
C GLU A 40 -7.14 -7.99 -5.33
N PHE A 41 -8.09 -7.23 -4.77
CA PHE A 41 -9.06 -6.47 -5.53
C PHE A 41 -8.37 -5.50 -6.50
N LYS A 42 -7.41 -4.68 -6.02
CA LYS A 42 -6.61 -3.78 -6.85
C LYS A 42 -5.90 -4.52 -7.97
N LYS A 43 -5.33 -5.70 -7.70
CA LYS A 43 -4.61 -6.49 -8.71
C LYS A 43 -5.56 -7.02 -9.78
N SER A 44 -6.71 -7.55 -9.39
CA SER A 44 -7.75 -8.02 -10.31
C SER A 44 -8.33 -6.87 -11.13
N THR A 45 -8.66 -5.75 -10.49
CA THR A 45 -9.13 -4.54 -11.18
C THR A 45 -8.08 -4.00 -12.13
N LYS A 46 -6.80 -3.98 -11.75
CA LYS A 46 -5.72 -3.57 -12.67
C LYS A 46 -5.67 -4.51 -13.87
N GLN A 47 -5.70 -5.83 -13.69
CA GLN A 47 -5.69 -6.77 -14.81
C GLN A 47 -6.87 -6.54 -15.77
N MET A 48 -8.06 -6.28 -15.24
CA MET A 48 -9.25 -5.96 -16.05
C MET A 48 -9.12 -4.61 -16.79
N MET A 49 -8.40 -3.64 -16.23
CA MET A 49 -8.16 -2.33 -16.86
C MET A 49 -6.97 -2.37 -17.84
N ASP A 50 -6.05 -3.34 -17.69
CA ASP A 50 -4.80 -3.51 -18.45
C ASP A 50 -4.98 -4.50 -19.63
N ASP A 51 -6.19 -5.05 -19.83
CA ASP A 51 -6.61 -5.81 -21.03
C ASP A 51 -6.88 -4.90 -22.26
N GLU A 52 -6.51 -3.62 -22.17
CA GLU A 52 -6.22 -2.78 -23.34
C GLU A 52 -4.73 -2.95 -23.68
N PRO A 53 -4.36 -3.38 -24.90
CA PRO A 53 -2.98 -3.66 -25.22
C PRO A 53 -2.18 -2.35 -25.21
N ASP A 54 -0.96 -2.45 -24.67
CA ASP A 54 0.12 -1.47 -24.77
C ASP A 54 0.26 -0.49 -23.59
N ARG A 55 1.04 -0.94 -22.59
CA ARG A 55 2.19 -0.20 -21.96
C ARG A 55 2.65 -0.93 -20.70
N LYS A 56 3.51 -1.93 -20.87
CA LYS A 56 4.37 -2.45 -19.79
C LYS A 56 5.82 -2.14 -20.11
N ASP A 57 6.13 -0.85 -20.10
CA ASP A 57 7.50 -0.38 -19.89
C ASP A 57 7.54 0.36 -18.55
N ILE A 58 8.68 0.21 -17.88
CA ILE A 58 9.14 0.80 -16.61
C ILE A 58 8.74 0.08 -15.31
N ALA A 59 9.41 -1.04 -15.07
CA ALA A 59 10.21 -1.19 -13.84
C ALA A 59 11.34 -2.20 -14.13
N GLU A 60 12.25 -1.76 -14.98
CA GLU A 60 13.57 -2.33 -15.16
C GLU A 60 14.24 -2.49 -13.79
N GLN A 61 14.60 -3.73 -13.47
CA GLN A 61 15.56 -4.02 -12.41
C GLN A 61 16.94 -3.71 -12.97
N PRO A 62 17.75 -2.86 -12.31
CA PRO A 62 19.17 -3.20 -12.25
C PRO A 62 19.83 -2.74 -10.94
N THR A 63 20.35 -3.68 -10.15
CA THR A 63 21.73 -3.60 -9.64
C THR A 63 22.10 -4.87 -8.87
N THR A 64 22.63 -5.85 -9.59
CA THR A 64 23.75 -6.64 -9.06
C THR A 64 24.81 -6.63 -10.13
N THR A 65 25.73 -5.69 -9.99
CA THR A 65 27.02 -5.69 -10.67
C THR A 65 27.86 -6.79 -10.03
N GLU A 66 27.79 -8.01 -10.56
CA GLU A 66 28.89 -8.96 -10.46
C GLU A 66 29.73 -8.86 -11.74
N THR A 67 30.69 -7.95 -11.68
CA THR A 67 31.76 -7.82 -12.66
C THR A 67 32.79 -8.92 -12.43
N GLY A 68 32.83 -9.87 -13.36
CA GLY A 68 34.06 -10.28 -14.03
C GLY A 68 35.01 -11.19 -13.26
N LYS A 69 35.01 -12.48 -13.61
CA LYS A 69 36.22 -13.30 -13.75
C LYS A 69 35.85 -14.68 -14.34
N GLN A 70 36.66 -15.10 -15.32
CA GLN A 70 36.88 -16.49 -15.74
C GLN A 70 35.87 -17.10 -16.74
N HIS A 71 36.21 -17.03 -18.03
CA HIS A 71 36.62 -18.22 -18.79
C HIS A 71 36.92 -17.82 -20.25
N GLN A 72 38.19 -17.72 -20.61
CA GLN A 72 38.62 -18.14 -21.95
C GLN A 72 40.10 -18.51 -21.83
N SER A 73 40.34 -19.82 -21.78
CA SER A 73 41.62 -20.48 -22.10
C SER A 73 41.29 -21.53 -23.14
#